data_AF-A0A959S6R5-F1
#
_entry.id   AF-A0A959S6R5-F1
#
_cell.length_a   1.000
_cell.length_b   1.000
_cell.length_c   1.000
_cell.angle_alpha   90.00
_cell.angle_beta   90.00
_cell.angle_gamma   90.00
#
_symmetry.space_group_name_H-M   'P 1'
#
loop_
_entity.id
_entity.type
_entity.pdbx_description
1 polymer ?
#
loop_
_entity_poly.entity_id
_entity_poly.type
_entity_poly.pdbx_seq_one_letter_code
_entity_poly.pdbx_strand_id
1 'polypeptide(L)'
;WLVSLSLVSNAQFNFPFPTQNAVWTQYADHWSTGGWPPQYYGRTYTSYYMQELDTLIDGRSYAQVFDHTGMYAAGLRDSAGKVMIVPPGHQVEYLLYDFTIPEGVDTTLFVWMIQYEEVYSVSMHGAGPSGSGGRIVVQGEGYEWIEGVGCTAGLFMEPWINISGYSLGLECMSADDMKVYPVVAPGTCEITTSLPIHRAETPVVYPNPTADFLRVDLGRSLGPVQYVIHSYDGRSVQRGVAHGAWIEIDVAGLAEGAYSLSMTVSDRVHRSSFVKVVP
;
A
#
# COMPACT_ATOMS: atom_id res chain seq x y z
N TRP A 1 55.10 -34.37 -17.29
CA TRP A 1 54.11 -34.13 -16.23
C TRP A 1 53.43 -32.80 -16.51
N LEU A 2 52.23 -32.84 -17.09
CA LEU A 2 51.39 -31.67 -17.34
C LEU A 2 50.55 -31.45 -16.07
N VAL A 3 50.80 -30.36 -15.36
CA VAL A 3 50.03 -29.96 -14.18
C VAL A 3 48.83 -29.15 -14.69
N SER A 4 47.64 -29.75 -14.67
CA SER A 4 46.39 -29.06 -14.94
C SER A 4 45.98 -28.29 -13.68
N LEU A 5 46.14 -26.97 -13.68
CA LEU A 5 45.53 -26.11 -12.67
C LEU A 5 44.05 -25.92 -12.99
N SER A 6 43.20 -26.61 -12.24
CA SER A 6 41.75 -26.37 -12.24
C SER A 6 41.47 -25.12 -11.41
N LEU A 7 41.20 -23.98 -12.04
CA LEU A 7 40.65 -22.82 -11.36
C LEU A 7 39.18 -23.11 -11.03
N VAL A 8 38.88 -23.36 -9.76
CA VAL A 8 37.50 -23.44 -9.28
C VAL A 8 36.98 -22.01 -9.19
N SER A 9 36.25 -21.57 -10.21
CA SER A 9 35.46 -20.35 -10.15
C SER A 9 34.22 -20.62 -9.29
N ASN A 10 34.18 -20.08 -8.07
CA ASN A 10 32.94 -20.01 -7.33
C ASN A 10 32.06 -18.95 -7.99
N ALA A 11 31.04 -19.38 -8.73
CA ALA A 11 29.99 -18.47 -9.15
C ALA A 11 29.35 -17.92 -7.86
N GLN A 12 29.46 -16.61 -7.63
CA GLN A 12 28.68 -15.96 -6.59
C GLN A 12 27.20 -16.18 -6.90
N PHE A 13 26.43 -16.62 -5.91
CA PHE A 13 24.99 -16.68 -6.02
C PHE A 13 24.48 -15.25 -6.18
N ASN A 14 24.05 -14.90 -7.40
CA ASN A 14 23.33 -13.66 -7.67
C ASN A 14 21.93 -13.80 -7.07
N PHE A 15 21.51 -12.79 -6.30
CA PHE A 15 20.15 -12.70 -5.78
C PHE A 15 19.36 -11.77 -6.69
N PRO A 16 18.68 -12.30 -7.74
CA PRO A 16 17.99 -11.44 -8.70
C PRO A 16 16.95 -10.59 -7.98
N PHE A 17 16.78 -9.36 -8.46
CA PHE A 17 15.68 -8.54 -7.99
C PHE A 17 14.36 -9.22 -8.38
N PRO A 18 13.38 -9.30 -7.46
CA PRO A 18 12.11 -9.92 -7.81
C PRO A 18 11.46 -9.19 -8.99
N THR A 19 10.83 -9.96 -9.87
CA THR A 19 10.09 -9.43 -11.02
C THR A 19 8.59 -9.67 -10.91
N GLN A 20 8.14 -10.36 -9.86
CA GLN A 20 6.75 -10.73 -9.62
C GLN A 20 6.52 -11.04 -8.13
N ASN A 21 5.26 -10.99 -7.71
CA ASN A 21 4.77 -11.46 -6.41
C ASN A 21 5.62 -11.02 -5.21
N ALA A 22 6.12 -9.78 -5.28
CA ALA A 22 6.95 -9.21 -4.24
C ALA A 22 6.22 -8.09 -3.50
N VAL A 23 6.45 -8.04 -2.19
CA VAL A 23 5.83 -7.05 -1.30
C VAL A 23 6.92 -6.41 -0.45
N TRP A 24 6.96 -5.08 -0.45
CA TRP A 24 7.78 -4.29 0.44
C TRP A 24 6.87 -3.60 1.43
N THR A 25 7.06 -3.88 2.71
CA THR A 25 6.36 -3.19 3.78
C THR A 25 7.35 -2.33 4.52
N GLN A 26 7.12 -1.03 4.49
CA GLN A 26 7.95 -0.04 5.15
C GLN A 26 7.14 0.71 6.22
N TYR A 27 7.84 1.26 7.19
CA TYR A 27 7.28 2.07 8.26
C TYR A 27 7.89 3.47 8.30
N ALA A 28 7.13 4.40 8.85
CA ALA A 28 7.60 5.71 9.27
C ALA A 28 7.23 5.89 10.75
N ASP A 29 8.24 5.95 11.61
CA ASP A 29 8.11 6.35 13.01
C ASP A 29 8.10 7.87 13.08
N HIS A 30 7.16 8.44 13.82
CA HIS A 30 7.02 9.88 13.91
C HIS A 30 7.29 10.41 15.32
N TRP A 31 7.99 11.54 15.38
CA TRP A 31 8.51 12.17 16.59
C TRP A 31 8.16 13.66 16.61
N SER A 32 7.87 14.19 17.80
CA SER A 32 7.61 15.61 17.95
C SER A 32 8.88 16.44 17.71
N THR A 33 8.74 17.52 16.94
CA THR A 33 9.85 18.44 16.62
C THR A 33 9.95 19.61 17.62
N GLY A 34 8.94 19.80 18.47
CA GLY A 34 8.79 20.98 19.34
C GLY A 34 9.18 20.81 20.81
N GLY A 35 9.80 19.70 21.22
CA GLY A 35 10.16 19.43 22.61
C GLY A 35 11.46 18.65 22.75
N TRP A 36 12.21 18.90 23.82
CA TRP A 36 13.38 18.08 24.19
C TRP A 36 13.09 17.30 25.48
N PRO A 37 13.15 15.96 25.47
CA PRO A 37 13.46 15.10 24.32
C PRO A 37 12.31 15.01 23.30
N PRO A 38 12.60 14.68 22.02
CA PRO A 38 11.56 14.37 21.03
C PRO A 38 10.64 13.26 21.56
N GLN A 39 9.32 13.43 21.36
CA GLN A 39 8.33 12.46 21.81
C GLN A 39 7.82 11.65 20.62
N TYR A 40 8.00 10.33 20.67
CA TYR A 40 7.41 9.42 19.71
C TYR A 40 5.87 9.46 19.81
N TYR A 41 5.18 9.64 18.70
CA TYR A 41 3.71 9.72 18.67
C TYR A 41 3.03 8.68 17.80
N GLY A 42 3.78 7.91 17.00
CA GLY A 42 3.21 6.78 16.30
C GLY A 42 4.04 6.28 15.13
N ARG A 43 3.61 5.15 14.59
CA ARG A 43 4.17 4.51 13.40
C ARG A 43 3.08 4.37 12.34
N THR A 44 3.39 4.78 11.13
CA THR A 44 2.57 4.50 9.95
C THR A 44 3.26 3.48 9.08
N TYR A 45 2.48 2.73 8.31
CA TYR A 45 3.00 1.74 7.39
C TYR A 45 2.56 2.03 5.95
N THR A 46 3.38 1.61 5.00
CA THR A 46 3.05 1.63 3.57
C THR A 46 3.58 0.35 2.96
N SER A 47 2.77 -0.26 2.11
CA SER A 47 3.17 -1.46 1.38
C SER A 47 3.16 -1.19 -0.12
N TYR A 48 4.16 -1.75 -0.81
CA TYR A 48 4.27 -1.77 -2.26
C TYR A 48 4.19 -3.21 -2.75
N TYR A 49 3.44 -3.42 -3.82
CA TYR A 49 3.08 -4.71 -4.37
C TYR A 49 3.54 -4.76 -5.82
N MET A 50 4.48 -5.65 -6.12
CA MET A 50 4.83 -6.01 -7.48
C MET A 50 3.91 -7.11 -7.96
N GLN A 51 3.17 -6.83 -9.03
CA GLN A 51 2.23 -7.78 -9.63
C GLN A 51 2.86 -8.48 -10.84
N GLU A 52 2.25 -9.56 -11.31
CA GLU A 52 2.62 -10.27 -12.55
C GLU A 52 2.29 -9.47 -13.84
N LEU A 53 2.01 -8.17 -13.69
CA LEU A 53 1.70 -7.28 -14.80
C LEU A 53 2.98 -6.59 -15.26
N ASP A 54 3.31 -6.82 -16.52
CA ASP A 54 4.37 -6.13 -17.22
C ASP A 54 3.80 -4.93 -18.00
N THR A 55 4.55 -3.84 -18.03
CA THR A 55 4.32 -2.71 -18.94
C THR A 55 5.48 -2.53 -19.90
N LEU A 56 5.19 -2.07 -21.11
CA LEU A 56 6.20 -1.74 -22.11
C LEU A 56 6.44 -0.23 -22.14
N ILE A 57 7.66 0.18 -21.79
CA ILE A 57 8.10 1.58 -21.83
C ILE A 57 9.34 1.61 -22.72
N ASP A 58 9.28 2.36 -23.82
CA ASP A 58 10.35 2.44 -24.83
C ASP A 58 10.83 1.05 -25.33
N GLY A 59 9.88 0.12 -25.49
CA GLY A 59 10.16 -1.25 -25.97
C GLY A 59 10.82 -2.18 -24.95
N ARG A 60 10.96 -1.76 -23.68
CA ARG A 60 11.49 -2.58 -22.58
C ARG A 60 10.36 -2.98 -21.63
N SER A 61 10.42 -4.21 -21.10
CA SER A 61 9.44 -4.72 -20.13
C SER A 61 9.81 -4.29 -18.71
N TYR A 62 8.84 -3.80 -17.95
CA TYR A 62 8.97 -3.44 -16.54
C TYR A 62 7.87 -4.10 -15.73
N ALA A 63 8.24 -4.69 -14.60
CA ALA A 63 7.31 -5.15 -13.59
C ALA A 63 6.62 -3.93 -12.95
N GLN A 64 5.29 -3.94 -12.93
CA GLN A 64 4.53 -2.85 -12.33
C GLN A 64 4.48 -2.99 -10.80
N VAL A 65 4.76 -1.88 -10.12
CA VAL A 65 4.63 -1.75 -8.67
C VAL A 65 3.45 -0.85 -8.35
N PHE A 66 2.62 -1.28 -7.42
CA PHE A 66 1.47 -0.55 -6.92
C PHE A 66 1.60 -0.31 -5.42
N ASP A 67 1.03 0.78 -4.92
CA ASP A 67 0.89 0.96 -3.47
C ASP A 67 -0.30 0.17 -2.90
N HIS A 68 -0.47 0.21 -1.58
CA HIS A 68 -1.59 -0.41 -0.87
C HIS A 68 -2.99 0.10 -1.26
N THR A 69 -3.08 1.21 -1.99
CA THR A 69 -4.36 1.73 -2.51
C THR A 69 -4.66 1.24 -3.92
N GLY A 70 -3.72 0.54 -4.56
CA GLY A 70 -3.80 0.10 -5.94
C GLY A 70 -3.38 1.17 -6.95
N MET A 71 -2.78 2.27 -6.50
CA MET A 71 -2.23 3.28 -7.41
C MET A 71 -0.86 2.83 -7.94
N TYR A 72 -0.61 3.09 -9.22
CA TYR A 72 0.68 2.80 -9.85
C TYR A 72 1.79 3.64 -9.20
N ALA A 73 2.81 2.96 -8.67
CA ALA A 73 3.92 3.58 -7.96
C ALA A 73 5.18 3.67 -8.83
N ALA A 74 5.50 2.65 -9.63
CA ALA A 74 6.64 2.65 -10.55
C ALA A 74 6.64 1.43 -11.49
N GLY A 75 7.46 1.49 -12.55
CA GLY A 75 7.89 0.33 -13.31
C GLY A 75 9.32 -0.03 -12.92
N LEU A 76 9.59 -1.28 -12.55
CA LEU A 76 10.91 -1.77 -12.16
C LEU A 76 11.44 -2.83 -13.14
N ARG A 77 12.75 -2.82 -13.38
CA ARG A 77 13.40 -3.79 -14.26
C ARG A 77 14.79 -4.11 -13.76
N ASP A 78 15.11 -5.39 -13.58
CA ASP A 78 16.48 -5.86 -13.39
C ASP A 78 17.16 -6.04 -14.74
N SER A 79 18.38 -5.54 -14.86
CA SER A 79 19.21 -5.59 -16.05
C SER A 79 20.63 -5.98 -15.67
N ALA A 80 20.84 -7.28 -15.41
CA ALA A 80 22.12 -7.85 -15.04
C ALA A 80 22.71 -7.24 -13.74
N GLY A 81 21.89 -7.15 -12.69
CA GLY A 81 22.30 -6.62 -11.38
C GLY A 81 22.13 -5.10 -11.25
N LYS A 82 21.61 -4.45 -12.29
CA LYS A 82 21.20 -3.04 -12.28
C LYS A 82 19.68 -2.98 -12.24
N VAL A 83 19.14 -2.42 -11.17
CA VAL A 83 17.71 -2.19 -11.04
C VAL A 83 17.39 -0.81 -11.60
N MET A 84 16.52 -0.77 -12.60
CA MET A 84 16.05 0.45 -13.24
C MET A 84 14.63 0.77 -12.75
N ILE A 85 14.30 2.05 -12.68
CA ILE A 85 12.97 2.56 -12.30
C ILE A 85 12.41 3.50 -13.37
N VAL A 86 11.11 3.41 -13.64
CA VAL A 86 10.35 4.45 -14.34
C VAL A 86 9.26 4.96 -13.39
N PRO A 87 9.38 6.19 -12.87
CA PRO A 87 8.35 6.79 -12.03
C PRO A 87 7.02 7.04 -12.76
N PRO A 88 5.92 7.25 -12.02
CA PRO A 88 4.63 7.60 -12.60
C PRO A 88 4.73 8.87 -13.44
N GLY A 89 4.21 8.82 -14.67
CA GLY A 89 4.24 9.97 -15.60
C GLY A 89 5.55 10.16 -16.36
N HIS A 90 6.61 9.42 -16.03
CA HIS A 90 7.89 9.49 -16.74
C HIS A 90 7.92 8.50 -17.91
N GLN A 91 8.69 8.83 -18.95
CA GLN A 91 8.98 7.94 -20.09
C GLN A 91 10.46 7.52 -20.16
N VAL A 92 11.25 7.98 -19.20
CA VAL A 92 12.70 7.72 -19.13
C VAL A 92 12.96 6.86 -17.90
N GLU A 93 13.82 5.86 -18.06
CA GLU A 93 14.29 5.04 -16.94
C GLU A 93 15.45 5.70 -16.20
N TYR A 94 15.50 5.49 -14.90
CA TYR A 94 16.58 5.93 -14.01
C TYR A 94 17.23 4.72 -13.38
N LEU A 95 18.53 4.82 -13.09
CA LEU A 95 19.25 3.78 -12.34
C LEU A 95 18.86 3.86 -10.87
N LEU A 96 18.07 2.89 -10.42
CA LEU A 96 17.63 2.82 -9.04
C LEU A 96 18.77 2.25 -8.17
N TYR A 97 19.28 1.05 -8.46
CA TYR A 97 20.43 0.42 -7.76
C TYR A 97 21.38 -0.27 -8.75
N ASP A 98 22.67 -0.39 -8.41
CA ASP A 98 23.67 -1.10 -9.20
C ASP A 98 24.57 -1.96 -8.30
N PHE A 99 24.35 -3.27 -8.30
CA PHE A 99 25.15 -4.23 -7.54
C PHE A 99 26.38 -4.72 -8.32
N THR A 100 26.60 -4.23 -9.53
CA THR A 100 27.75 -4.59 -10.37
C THR A 100 28.98 -3.73 -10.09
N ILE A 101 28.86 -2.77 -9.18
CA ILE A 101 29.93 -1.83 -8.84
C ILE A 101 31.00 -2.55 -8.04
N PRO A 102 32.28 -2.46 -8.45
CA PRO A 102 33.38 -3.03 -7.68
C PRO A 102 33.48 -2.40 -6.28
N GLU A 103 33.92 -3.19 -5.30
CA GLU A 103 34.24 -2.69 -3.97
C GLU A 103 35.23 -1.51 -4.05
N GLY A 104 34.95 -0.43 -3.31
CA GLY A 104 35.77 0.79 -3.29
C GLY A 104 35.57 1.75 -4.46
N VAL A 105 34.62 1.50 -5.37
CA VAL A 105 34.22 2.45 -6.41
C VAL A 105 32.93 3.14 -6.02
N ASP A 106 32.92 4.47 -6.14
CA ASP A 106 31.72 5.27 -5.90
C ASP A 106 30.85 5.32 -7.17
N THR A 107 29.52 5.29 -6.99
CA THR A 107 28.56 5.57 -8.06
C THR A 107 27.57 6.65 -7.65
N THR A 108 26.80 7.12 -8.63
CA THR A 108 25.61 7.93 -8.40
C THR A 108 24.36 7.10 -8.71
N LEU A 109 23.52 6.89 -7.69
CA LEU A 109 22.18 6.32 -7.85
C LEU A 109 21.11 7.38 -7.90
N PHE A 110 19.97 7.04 -8.48
CA PHE A 110 18.78 7.86 -8.47
C PHE A 110 17.77 7.36 -7.44
N VAL A 111 17.47 8.20 -6.44
CA VAL A 111 16.37 7.96 -5.52
C VAL A 111 15.16 8.75 -5.99
N TRP A 112 14.05 8.03 -6.19
CA TRP A 112 12.76 8.64 -6.49
C TRP A 112 12.03 9.01 -5.21
N MET A 113 11.77 10.29 -4.99
CA MET A 113 10.95 10.74 -3.88
C MET A 113 9.50 10.89 -4.33
N ILE A 114 8.64 9.94 -3.94
CA ILE A 114 7.21 9.96 -4.29
C ILE A 114 6.53 11.27 -3.84
N GLN A 115 6.93 11.82 -2.69
CA GLN A 115 6.31 13.05 -2.15
C GLN A 115 6.62 14.30 -2.99
N TYR A 116 7.79 14.35 -3.64
CA TYR A 116 8.26 15.54 -4.35
C TYR A 116 8.27 15.37 -5.87
N GLU A 117 7.99 14.15 -6.35
CA GLU A 117 8.12 13.79 -7.76
C GLU A 117 9.51 14.15 -8.34
N GLU A 118 10.55 14.00 -7.52
CA GLU A 118 11.92 14.41 -7.85
C GLU A 118 12.90 13.24 -7.73
N VAL A 119 13.95 13.31 -8.55
CA VAL A 119 15.00 12.29 -8.64
C VAL A 119 16.31 12.85 -8.10
N TYR A 120 16.90 12.16 -7.12
CA TYR A 120 18.12 12.62 -6.42
C TYR A 120 19.31 11.71 -6.67
N SER A 121 20.50 12.28 -6.80
CA SER A 121 21.77 11.58 -6.90
C SER A 121 22.32 11.18 -5.53
N VAL A 122 22.69 9.92 -5.32
CA VAL A 122 23.28 9.42 -4.06
C VAL A 122 24.60 8.74 -4.30
N SER A 123 25.61 9.11 -3.52
CA SER A 123 26.89 8.39 -3.46
C SER A 123 26.70 7.05 -2.77
N MET A 124 27.24 5.99 -3.36
CA MET A 124 27.29 4.67 -2.75
C MET A 124 28.72 4.19 -2.63
N HIS A 125 29.05 3.57 -1.49
CA HIS A 125 30.38 3.05 -1.21
C HIS A 125 30.37 1.53 -1.17
N GLY A 126 30.89 0.91 -2.24
CA GLY A 126 31.30 -0.50 -2.29
C GLY A 126 30.22 -1.56 -2.03
N ALA A 127 30.23 -2.61 -2.84
CA ALA A 127 29.43 -3.81 -2.63
C ALA A 127 30.23 -4.84 -1.81
N GLY A 128 29.67 -5.35 -0.70
CA GLY A 128 30.32 -6.38 0.13
C GLY A 128 29.34 -7.43 0.68
N PRO A 129 29.81 -8.64 1.03
CA PRO A 129 28.97 -9.67 1.61
C PRO A 129 28.45 -9.24 2.98
N SER A 130 27.14 -9.40 3.19
CA SER A 130 26.47 -9.04 4.44
C SER A 130 26.11 -10.25 5.31
N GLY A 131 25.84 -9.99 6.59
CA GLY A 131 25.22 -10.95 7.51
C GLY A 131 23.79 -11.37 7.09
N SER A 132 23.23 -10.77 6.05
CA SER A 132 21.90 -11.02 5.49
C SER A 132 21.89 -12.23 4.55
N GLY A 133 22.48 -13.34 4.99
CA GLY A 133 22.47 -14.61 4.24
C GLY A 133 23.35 -14.62 2.97
N GLY A 134 24.45 -13.85 2.95
CA GLY A 134 25.42 -13.85 1.84
C GLY A 134 25.08 -12.90 0.69
N ARG A 135 24.10 -12.01 0.86
CA ARG A 135 23.75 -10.96 -0.10
C ARG A 135 24.79 -9.86 -0.14
N ILE A 136 24.96 -9.25 -1.31
CA ILE A 136 25.73 -8.01 -1.46
C ILE A 136 24.97 -6.86 -0.81
N VAL A 137 25.66 -6.08 0.01
CA VAL A 137 25.17 -4.82 0.56
C VAL A 137 26.00 -3.69 0.01
N VAL A 138 25.32 -2.65 -0.44
CA VAL A 138 25.94 -1.37 -0.76
C VAL A 138 25.57 -0.34 0.29
N GLN A 139 26.57 0.32 0.86
CA GLN A 139 26.40 1.32 1.90
C GLN A 139 26.13 2.69 1.26
N GLY A 140 24.99 3.28 1.57
CA GLY A 140 24.69 4.68 1.31
C GLY A 140 24.93 5.54 2.55
N GLU A 141 24.67 6.85 2.44
CA GLU A 141 24.75 7.76 3.58
C GLU A 141 23.61 7.49 4.60
N GLY A 142 23.84 6.54 5.51
CA GLY A 142 22.92 6.22 6.60
C GLY A 142 21.95 5.05 6.34
N TYR A 143 22.04 4.41 5.17
CA TYR A 143 21.16 3.29 4.80
C TYR A 143 21.92 2.21 4.02
N GLU A 144 21.35 1.01 3.98
CA GLU A 144 21.92 -0.14 3.31
C GLU A 144 21.02 -0.60 2.17
N TRP A 145 21.62 -0.81 1.01
CA TRP A 145 20.97 -1.44 -0.15
C TRP A 145 21.34 -2.90 -0.18
N ILE A 146 20.36 -3.79 -0.03
CA ILE A 146 20.56 -5.23 -0.01
C ILE A 146 20.15 -5.80 -1.38
N GLU A 147 21.05 -6.54 -2.02
CA GLU A 147 20.83 -7.23 -3.30
C GLU A 147 19.55 -8.08 -3.24
N GLY A 148 18.69 -7.96 -4.25
CA GLY A 148 17.40 -8.65 -4.30
C GLY A 148 16.36 -8.22 -3.26
N VAL A 149 16.61 -7.14 -2.50
CA VAL A 149 15.67 -6.57 -1.52
C VAL A 149 15.41 -5.09 -1.77
N GLY A 150 16.44 -4.26 -1.95
CA GLY A 150 16.30 -2.79 -1.97
C GLY A 150 16.81 -2.15 -0.68
N CYS A 151 16.25 -1.02 -0.25
CA CYS A 151 16.77 -0.23 0.88
C CYS A 151 16.28 -0.77 2.20
N THR A 152 17.13 -0.71 3.23
CA THR A 152 16.69 -0.84 4.63
C THR A 152 15.80 0.31 5.09
N ALA A 153 15.69 1.39 4.32
CA ALA A 153 14.75 2.50 4.55
C ALA A 153 13.39 2.36 3.85
N GLY A 154 13.23 1.40 2.92
CA GLY A 154 12.05 1.27 2.06
C GLY A 154 12.37 1.21 0.56
N LEU A 155 11.41 0.83 -0.29
CA LEU A 155 11.67 0.55 -1.71
C LEU A 155 12.07 1.79 -2.53
N PHE A 156 11.49 2.95 -2.24
CA PHE A 156 11.69 4.21 -2.99
C PHE A 156 12.22 5.32 -2.09
N MET A 157 13.05 5.00 -1.10
CA MET A 157 13.23 5.91 0.04
C MET A 157 14.36 6.92 -0.13
N GLU A 158 14.11 8.14 0.37
CA GLU A 158 15.04 9.25 0.56
C GLU A 158 16.31 8.80 1.34
N PRO A 159 17.51 9.12 0.85
CA PRO A 159 18.77 8.69 1.44
C PRO A 159 19.29 9.67 2.49
N TRP A 160 18.57 10.75 2.78
CA TRP A 160 19.07 11.85 3.61
C TRP A 160 18.72 11.64 5.08
N ILE A 161 19.53 12.24 5.95
CA ILE A 161 19.24 12.31 7.38
C ILE A 161 17.93 13.07 7.56
N ASN A 162 16.96 12.40 8.18
CA ASN A 162 15.66 12.99 8.44
C ASN A 162 15.76 14.18 9.40
N ILE A 163 15.46 15.38 8.90
CA ILE A 163 15.36 16.61 9.70
C ILE A 163 13.91 16.96 10.09
N SER A 164 12.95 16.14 9.65
CA SER A 164 11.51 16.38 9.71
C SER A 164 10.81 15.64 10.85
N GLY A 165 11.57 15.02 11.76
CA GLY A 165 11.00 14.33 12.92
C GLY A 165 10.35 13.00 12.60
N TYR A 166 10.80 12.29 11.56
CA TYR A 166 10.42 10.89 11.37
C TYR A 166 11.65 9.99 11.15
N SER A 167 11.49 8.68 11.31
CA SER A 167 12.50 7.71 10.91
C SER A 167 11.86 6.60 10.09
N LEU A 168 12.54 6.21 9.03
CA LEU A 168 12.01 5.29 8.03
C LEU A 168 12.73 3.96 8.12
N GLY A 169 12.01 2.90 7.83
CA GLY A 169 12.61 1.58 7.75
C GLY A 169 11.78 0.64 6.90
N LEU A 170 12.45 -0.31 6.27
CA LEU A 170 11.83 -1.49 5.72
C LEU A 170 11.51 -2.42 6.89
N GLU A 171 10.23 -2.64 7.15
CA GLU A 171 9.79 -3.63 8.13
C GLU A 171 10.10 -5.02 7.59
N CYS A 172 9.74 -5.26 6.31
CA CYS A 172 10.01 -6.52 5.66
C CYS A 172 9.91 -6.43 4.13
N MET A 173 10.53 -7.41 3.46
CA MET A 173 10.30 -7.71 2.04
C MET A 173 10.03 -9.20 1.87
N SER A 174 9.04 -9.56 1.06
CA SER A 174 8.75 -10.95 0.67
C SER A 174 8.68 -11.07 -0.84
N ALA A 175 9.01 -12.25 -1.36
CA ALA A 175 8.82 -12.64 -2.75
C ALA A 175 8.28 -14.07 -2.79
N ASP A 176 7.26 -14.32 -3.63
CA ASP A 176 6.59 -15.62 -3.76
C ASP A 176 6.17 -16.20 -2.39
N ASP A 177 5.51 -15.37 -1.59
CA ASP A 177 5.04 -15.66 -0.22
C ASP A 177 6.14 -16.05 0.79
N MET A 178 7.41 -15.88 0.43
CA MET A 178 8.55 -16.11 1.31
C MET A 178 9.15 -14.78 1.77
N LYS A 179 9.23 -14.57 3.08
CA LYS A 179 9.95 -13.43 3.66
C LYS A 179 11.44 -13.55 3.33
N VAL A 180 11.92 -12.53 2.63
CA VAL A 180 13.32 -12.38 2.23
C VAL A 180 14.05 -11.47 3.21
N TYR A 181 13.36 -10.46 3.75
CA TYR A 181 13.90 -9.54 4.74
C TYR A 181 12.87 -9.26 5.84
N PRO A 182 13.27 -9.18 7.11
CA PRO A 182 14.52 -9.71 7.64
C PRO A 182 14.57 -11.25 7.50
N VAL A 183 15.78 -11.83 7.42
CA VAL A 183 16.00 -13.28 7.22
C VAL A 183 15.69 -14.06 8.52
N VAL A 184 14.44 -14.05 8.98
CA VAL A 184 14.09 -14.61 10.31
C VAL A 184 13.02 -15.70 10.32
N ALA A 185 12.17 -15.86 9.29
CA ALA A 185 11.20 -16.97 9.23
C ALA A 185 10.40 -16.98 7.90
N PRO A 186 9.80 -18.12 7.50
CA PRO A 186 8.76 -18.16 6.47
C PRO A 186 7.53 -17.30 6.84
N GLY A 187 6.82 -16.80 5.83
CA GLY A 187 5.63 -15.95 5.97
C GLY A 187 5.62 -14.78 5.00
N THR A 188 4.47 -14.11 4.85
CA THR A 188 4.31 -12.94 3.98
C THR A 188 4.68 -11.64 4.69
N CYS A 189 4.88 -10.58 3.89
CA CYS A 189 5.03 -9.21 4.37
C CYS A 189 3.73 -8.47 4.64
N GLU A 190 2.62 -9.21 4.66
CA GLU A 190 1.32 -8.64 4.88
C GLU A 190 1.21 -8.18 6.33
N ILE A 191 1.05 -6.87 6.52
CA ILE A 191 0.73 -6.37 7.85
C ILE A 191 -0.67 -6.87 8.13
N THR A 192 -0.81 -7.68 9.17
CA THR A 192 -2.10 -7.99 9.78
C THR A 192 -2.60 -6.73 10.51
N THR A 193 -2.85 -5.64 9.78
CA THR A 193 -3.64 -4.50 10.29
C THR A 193 -5.12 -4.84 10.33
N SER A 194 -5.51 -6.07 9.97
CA SER A 194 -6.87 -6.55 10.01
C SER A 194 -7.36 -6.79 11.46
N LEU A 195 -7.59 -5.69 12.18
CA LEU A 195 -8.99 -5.50 12.52
C LEU A 195 -9.68 -5.33 11.16
N PRO A 196 -10.52 -6.28 10.70
CA PRO A 196 -11.16 -6.17 9.41
C PRO A 196 -11.69 -4.75 9.32
N ILE A 197 -11.22 -4.00 8.33
CA ILE A 197 -11.83 -2.72 7.99
C ILE A 197 -13.19 -3.13 7.47
N HIS A 198 -14.13 -3.33 8.39
CA HIS A 198 -15.53 -3.26 8.12
C HIS A 198 -15.73 -1.83 7.66
N ARG A 199 -15.49 -1.56 6.37
CA ARG A 199 -16.19 -0.49 5.68
C ARG A 199 -17.63 -0.74 6.08
N ALA A 200 -18.16 0.11 6.94
CA ALA A 200 -19.55 -0.01 7.34
C ALA A 200 -20.30 0.06 6.02
N GLU A 201 -20.81 -1.08 5.57
CA GLU A 201 -21.53 -1.17 4.32
C GLU A 201 -22.61 -0.09 4.40
N THR A 202 -22.47 0.91 3.54
CA THR A 202 -23.41 2.03 3.52
C THR A 202 -24.76 1.44 3.13
N PRO A 203 -25.80 1.56 3.97
CA PRO A 203 -27.10 0.98 3.66
C PRO A 203 -27.58 1.42 2.27
N VAL A 204 -27.96 0.46 1.44
CA VAL A 204 -28.48 0.75 0.09
C VAL A 204 -30.00 0.76 0.14
N VAL A 205 -30.60 1.84 -0.36
CA VAL A 205 -32.05 2.07 -0.30
C VAL A 205 -32.65 1.91 -1.70
N TYR A 206 -33.60 0.99 -1.87
CA TYR A 206 -34.24 0.70 -3.16
C TYR A 206 -35.66 0.11 -3.00
N PRO A 207 -36.54 0.21 -4.01
CA PRO A 207 -36.38 1.04 -5.20
C PRO A 207 -36.47 2.54 -4.84
N ASN A 208 -35.89 3.38 -5.67
CA ASN A 208 -36.05 4.84 -5.61
C ASN A 208 -36.16 5.37 -7.04
N PRO A 209 -37.35 5.83 -7.49
CA PRO A 209 -38.59 6.03 -6.73
C PRO A 209 -39.26 4.75 -6.22
N THR A 210 -40.16 4.87 -5.23
CA THR A 210 -40.97 3.75 -4.70
C THR A 210 -42.45 4.11 -4.57
N ALA A 211 -43.31 3.10 -4.68
CA ALA A 211 -44.74 3.20 -4.43
C ALA A 211 -45.10 2.71 -3.02
N ASP A 212 -44.97 1.41 -2.74
CA ASP A 212 -45.54 0.85 -1.52
C ASP A 212 -44.48 0.51 -0.46
N PHE A 213 -43.31 0.05 -0.89
CA PHE A 213 -42.28 -0.47 0.02
C PHE A 213 -40.90 0.08 -0.30
N LEU A 214 -40.18 0.47 0.74
CA LEU A 214 -38.77 0.81 0.67
C LEU A 214 -37.95 -0.33 1.28
N ARG A 215 -37.06 -0.93 0.50
CA ARG A 215 -36.10 -1.90 0.99
C ARG A 215 -34.77 -1.23 1.31
N VAL A 216 -34.25 -1.52 2.49
CA VAL A 216 -32.92 -1.10 2.93
C VAL A 216 -32.08 -2.34 3.08
N ASP A 217 -31.03 -2.46 2.27
CA ASP A 217 -30.03 -3.50 2.41
C ASP A 217 -28.88 -3.00 3.29
N LEU A 218 -28.67 -3.68 4.42
CA LEU A 218 -27.63 -3.38 5.40
C LEU A 218 -26.37 -4.20 5.16
N GLY A 219 -26.38 -5.10 4.16
CA GLY A 219 -25.33 -6.06 3.80
C GLY A 219 -25.11 -7.18 4.81
N ARG A 220 -25.41 -6.94 6.09
CA ARG A 220 -25.35 -7.91 7.19
C ARG A 220 -26.37 -7.62 8.27
N SER A 221 -26.64 -8.61 9.12
CA SER A 221 -27.53 -8.44 10.28
C SER A 221 -26.85 -7.59 11.36
N LEU A 222 -27.41 -6.41 11.67
CA LEU A 222 -26.78 -5.40 12.53
C LEU A 222 -27.47 -5.20 13.90
N GLY A 223 -28.22 -6.20 14.37
CA GLY A 223 -29.05 -6.04 15.56
C GLY A 223 -30.26 -5.13 15.28
N PRO A 224 -30.91 -4.56 16.32
CA PRO A 224 -32.03 -3.64 16.13
C PRO A 224 -31.58 -2.34 15.48
N VAL A 225 -32.15 -2.00 14.32
CA VAL A 225 -31.91 -0.74 13.62
C VAL A 225 -33.11 0.18 13.85
N GLN A 226 -32.86 1.33 14.49
CA GLN A 226 -33.88 2.37 14.63
C GLN A 226 -33.90 3.21 13.37
N TYR A 227 -35.08 3.47 12.81
CA TYR A 227 -35.24 4.33 11.65
C TYR A 227 -36.29 5.42 11.86
N VAL A 228 -36.10 6.55 11.18
CA VAL A 228 -37.02 7.68 11.13
C VAL A 228 -37.09 8.19 9.69
N ILE A 229 -38.31 8.30 9.15
CA ILE A 229 -38.56 8.98 7.88
C ILE A 229 -39.03 10.41 8.17
N HIS A 230 -38.40 11.38 7.52
CA HIS A 230 -38.80 12.78 7.54
C HIS A 230 -39.30 13.23 6.17
N SER A 231 -40.35 14.04 6.16
CA SER A 231 -40.76 14.79 4.97
C SER A 231 -39.73 15.86 4.59
N TYR A 232 -39.86 16.45 3.40
CA TYR A 232 -38.93 17.47 2.89
C TYR A 232 -38.82 18.73 3.79
N ASP A 233 -39.82 19.00 4.63
CA ASP A 233 -39.81 20.09 5.60
C ASP A 233 -39.28 19.68 6.99
N GLY A 234 -38.74 18.46 7.11
CA GLY A 234 -38.10 17.94 8.31
C GLY A 234 -39.05 17.29 9.34
N ARG A 235 -40.38 17.31 9.14
CA ARG A 235 -41.32 16.64 10.05
C ARG A 235 -41.15 15.12 9.98
N SER A 236 -41.05 14.47 11.15
CA SER A 236 -41.04 13.00 11.20
C SER A 236 -42.43 12.46 10.85
N VAL A 237 -42.52 11.64 9.79
CA VAL A 237 -43.78 11.05 9.31
C VAL A 237 -43.92 9.57 9.69
N GLN A 238 -42.81 8.86 9.92
CA GLN A 238 -42.80 7.46 10.29
C GLN A 238 -41.55 7.12 11.09
N ARG A 239 -41.66 6.17 12.03
CA ARG A 239 -40.58 5.69 12.89
C ARG A 239 -40.75 4.20 13.16
N GLY A 240 -39.65 3.47 13.30
CA GLY A 240 -39.71 2.07 13.66
C GLY A 240 -38.38 1.48 14.09
N VAL A 241 -38.43 0.21 14.46
CA VAL A 241 -37.26 -0.62 14.73
C VAL A 241 -37.37 -1.85 13.85
N ALA A 242 -36.28 -2.21 13.19
CA ALA A 242 -36.23 -3.38 12.32
C ALA A 242 -35.02 -4.26 12.66
N HIS A 243 -35.07 -5.51 12.19
CA HIS A 243 -34.04 -6.52 12.42
C HIS A 243 -33.75 -7.27 11.13
N GLY A 244 -32.51 -7.71 10.97
CA GLY A 244 -32.09 -8.53 9.82
C GLY A 244 -31.04 -7.84 8.96
N ALA A 245 -30.64 -8.52 7.89
CA ALA A 245 -29.70 -7.98 6.90
C ALA A 245 -30.38 -7.04 5.89
N TRP A 246 -31.70 -7.09 5.80
CA TRP A 246 -32.51 -6.16 5.03
C TRP A 246 -33.74 -5.76 5.83
N ILE A 247 -34.22 -4.54 5.58
CA ILE A 247 -35.42 -3.98 6.19
C ILE A 247 -36.39 -3.65 5.07
N GLU A 248 -37.66 -3.99 5.25
CA GLU A 248 -38.74 -3.52 4.39
C GLU A 248 -39.59 -2.53 5.19
N ILE A 249 -39.75 -1.31 4.66
CA ILE A 249 -40.51 -0.23 5.28
C ILE A 249 -41.71 0.05 4.38
N ASP A 250 -42.91 -0.20 4.90
CA ASP A 250 -44.16 0.21 4.26
C ASP A 250 -44.24 1.74 4.24
N VAL A 251 -44.34 2.29 3.03
CA VAL A 251 -44.49 3.72 2.75
C VAL A 251 -45.76 4.03 1.95
N ALA A 252 -46.65 3.04 1.77
CA ALA A 252 -47.87 3.19 0.96
C ALA A 252 -48.78 4.31 1.48
N GLY A 253 -48.80 4.54 2.79
CA GLY A 253 -49.57 5.60 3.45
C GLY A 253 -48.99 7.01 3.37
N LEU A 254 -47.78 7.18 2.80
CA LEU A 254 -47.17 8.50 2.65
C LEU A 254 -47.69 9.21 1.38
N ALA A 255 -47.83 10.53 1.45
CA ALA A 255 -48.14 11.35 0.29
C ALA A 255 -47.00 11.32 -0.75
N GLU A 256 -47.27 11.68 -2.00
CA GLU A 256 -46.22 11.81 -3.02
C GLU A 256 -45.22 12.91 -2.65
N GLY A 257 -43.93 12.66 -2.88
CA GLY A 257 -42.88 13.65 -2.65
C GLY A 257 -41.53 13.07 -2.27
N ALA A 258 -40.60 13.96 -1.93
CA ALA A 258 -39.27 13.61 -1.46
C ALA A 258 -39.22 13.44 0.06
N TYR A 259 -38.51 12.42 0.51
CA TYR A 259 -38.35 12.05 1.90
C TYR A 259 -36.88 11.77 2.22
N SER A 260 -36.51 11.96 3.50
CA SER A 260 -35.22 11.51 4.03
C SER A 260 -35.41 10.39 5.05
N LEU A 261 -34.60 9.34 4.92
CA LEU A 261 -34.54 8.20 5.83
C LEU A 261 -33.28 8.34 6.69
N SER A 262 -33.45 8.44 8.00
CA SER A 262 -32.36 8.37 8.99
C SER A 262 -32.38 7.03 9.70
N MET A 263 -31.24 6.38 9.86
CA MET A 263 -31.10 5.08 10.53
C MET A 263 -29.94 5.12 11.51
N THR A 264 -30.13 4.59 12.72
CA THR A 264 -29.07 4.45 13.72
C THR A 264 -28.63 3.00 13.79
N VAL A 265 -27.36 2.74 13.43
CA VAL A 265 -26.75 1.41 13.37
C VAL A 265 -25.43 1.44 14.12
N SER A 266 -25.29 0.66 15.20
CA SER A 266 -24.07 0.60 16.01
C SER A 266 -23.51 1.99 16.37
N ASP A 267 -24.37 2.85 16.90
CA ASP A 267 -24.09 4.25 17.28
C ASP A 267 -23.74 5.22 16.14
N ARG A 268 -23.86 4.79 14.87
CA ARG A 268 -23.70 5.64 13.69
C ARG A 268 -25.04 5.98 13.07
N VAL A 269 -25.19 7.23 12.63
CA VAL A 269 -26.39 7.70 11.91
C VAL A 269 -26.13 7.69 10.41
N HIS A 270 -26.89 6.90 9.67
CA HIS A 270 -26.91 6.87 8.22
C HIS A 270 -28.12 7.67 7.70
N ARG A 271 -27.92 8.43 6.62
CA ARG A 271 -28.99 9.20 5.97
C ARG A 271 -29.05 8.87 4.48
N SER A 272 -30.26 8.65 3.99
CA SER A 272 -30.56 8.47 2.57
C SER A 272 -31.80 9.27 2.19
N SER A 273 -32.02 9.50 0.90
CA SER A 273 -33.21 10.18 0.39
C SER A 273 -33.91 9.31 -0.64
N PHE A 274 -35.24 9.37 -0.67
CA PHE A 274 -36.05 8.65 -1.65
C PHE A 274 -37.28 9.47 -2.09
N VAL A 275 -37.84 9.10 -3.24
CA VAL A 275 -39.05 9.72 -3.80
C VAL A 275 -40.21 8.71 -3.73
N LYS A 276 -41.32 9.13 -3.13
CA LYS A 276 -42.59 8.40 -3.10
C LYS A 276 -43.46 8.82 -4.27
N VAL A 277 -44.00 7.85 -5.01
CA VAL A 277 -44.94 8.02 -6.12
C VAL A 277 -46.21 7.20 -5.88
N VAL A 278 -47.35 7.56 -6.46
CA VAL A 278 -48.56 6.71 -6.48
C VAL A 278 -48.34 5.56 -7.49
N PRO A 279 -48.87 4.34 -7.22
CA PRO A 279 -48.83 3.22 -8.15
C PRO A 279 -49.36 3.52 -9.55
#